data_AF-A0A534EN32-F1
#
_entry.id   AF-A0A534EN32-F1
#
_cell.length_a   1.000
_cell.length_b   1.000
_cell.length_c   1.000
_cell.angle_alpha   90.00
_cell.angle_beta   90.00
_cell.angle_gamma   90.00
#
_symmetry.space_group_name_H-M   'P 1'
#
loop_
_entity.id
_entity.type
_entity.pdbx_description
1 polymer ?
#
loop_
_entity_poly.entity_id
_entity_poly.type
_entity_poly.pdbx_seq_one_letter_code
_entity_poly.pdbx_strand_id
1 'polypeptide(L)'
;MFVRLAERRYARHASRQLLDLFWLEQREHPELNGRSLYQAVVARRLGPEAARAAEVIRRAEESFTDWPVERELRFRHVVHYQIFDEYTRRATARQGTRTNIGAMVARIIPEEL
;
A
#
# COMPACT_ATOMS: atom_id res chain seq x y z
N MET A 1 -11.64 22.14 5.72
CA MET A 1 -10.72 22.11 4.55
C MET A 1 -9.34 21.48 4.85
N PHE A 2 -8.83 21.52 6.09
CA PHE A 2 -7.48 21.05 6.46
C PHE A 2 -7.23 19.53 6.42
N VAL A 3 -8.24 18.70 6.70
CA VAL A 3 -8.08 17.23 6.77
C VAL A 3 -7.66 16.62 5.42
N ARG A 4 -8.18 17.13 4.30
CA ARG A 4 -7.81 16.68 2.94
C ARG A 4 -6.33 16.91 2.61
N LEU A 5 -5.71 17.96 3.17
CA LEU A 5 -4.29 18.24 2.99
C LEU A 5 -3.43 17.29 3.82
N ALA A 6 -3.84 16.98 5.05
CA ALA A 6 -3.17 16.01 5.91
C ALA A 6 -3.20 14.60 5.30
N GLU A 7 -4.36 14.16 4.81
CA GLU A 7 -4.54 12.88 4.08
C GLU A 7 -3.58 12.79 2.88
N ARG A 8 -3.57 13.82 2.03
CA ARG A 8 -2.72 13.84 0.82
C ARG A 8 -1.23 13.85 1.15
N ARG A 9 -0.82 14.62 2.17
CA ARG A 9 0.59 14.64 2.62
C ARG A 9 1.00 13.30 3.18
N TYR A 10 0.14 12.68 4.01
CA TYR A 10 0.38 11.36 4.56
C TYR A 10 0.53 10.32 3.44
N ALA A 11 -0.46 10.23 2.55
CA ALA A 11 -0.44 9.28 1.43
C ALA A 11 0.80 9.48 0.54
N ARG A 12 1.18 10.73 0.26
CA ARG A 12 2.38 11.04 -0.52
C ARG A 12 3.65 10.55 0.17
N HIS A 13 3.79 10.84 1.46
CA HIS A 13 4.96 10.44 2.24
C HIS A 13 5.05 8.93 2.39
N ALA A 14 3.95 8.27 2.76
CA ALA A 14 3.89 6.83 2.92
C ALA A 14 4.13 6.08 1.60
N SER A 15 3.59 6.57 0.47
CA SER A 15 3.84 5.96 -0.85
C SER A 15 5.32 6.00 -1.23
N ARG A 16 6.00 7.13 -0.99
CA ARG A 16 7.44 7.26 -1.27
C ARG A 16 8.26 6.31 -0.40
N GLN A 17 7.96 6.26 0.89
CA GLN A 17 8.64 5.34 1.82
C GLN A 17 8.44 3.88 1.40
N LEU A 18 7.22 3.49 1.00
CA LEU A 18 6.95 2.13 0.54
C LEU A 18 7.67 1.82 -0.78
N LEU A 19 7.80 2.78 -1.69
CA LEU A 19 8.58 2.61 -2.91
C LEU A 19 10.08 2.47 -2.64
N ASP A 20 10.63 3.26 -1.71
CA ASP A 20 12.03 3.14 -1.30
C ASP A 20 12.29 1.77 -0.66
N LEU A 21 11.37 1.30 0.19
CA LEU A 21 11.41 -0.04 0.78
C LEU A 21 11.30 -1.14 -0.29
N PHE A 22 10.46 -0.97 -1.31
CA PHE A 22 10.35 -1.91 -2.42
C PHE A 22 11.70 -2.12 -3.11
N TRP A 23 12.37 -1.03 -3.47
CA TRP A 23 13.68 -1.12 -4.12
C TRP A 23 14.76 -1.68 -3.19
N LEU A 24 14.67 -1.40 -1.89
CA LEU A 24 15.58 -1.97 -0.90
C LEU A 24 15.39 -3.49 -0.79
N GLU A 25 14.16 -3.97 -0.59
CA GLU A 25 13.85 -5.40 -0.52
C GLU A 25 14.23 -6.13 -1.80
N GLN A 26 13.91 -5.57 -2.97
CA GLN A 26 14.27 -6.17 -4.26
C GLN A 26 15.79 -6.31 -4.43
N ARG A 27 16.57 -5.40 -3.83
CA ARG A 27 18.05 -5.42 -3.89
C ARG A 27 18.65 -6.38 -2.87
N GLU A 28 18.10 -6.44 -1.66
CA GLU A 28 18.58 -7.34 -0.60
C GLU A 28 18.16 -8.79 -0.85
N HIS A 29 17.01 -8.99 -1.48
CA HIS A 29 16.39 -10.28 -1.74
C HIS A 29 15.94 -10.37 -3.22
N PRO A 30 16.89 -10.44 -4.18
CA PRO A 30 16.56 -10.50 -5.61
C PRO A 30 15.75 -11.75 -6.00
N GLU A 31 15.72 -12.78 -5.16
CA GLU A 31 14.90 -13.97 -5.31
C GLU A 31 13.40 -13.71 -5.07
N LEU A 32 13.04 -12.64 -4.33
CA LEU A 32 11.65 -12.30 -4.05
C LEU A 32 11.03 -11.55 -5.23
N ASN A 33 9.79 -11.91 -5.56
CA ASN A 33 9.01 -11.29 -6.62
C ASN A 33 7.51 -11.31 -6.30
N GLY A 34 6.76 -10.43 -6.96
CA GLY A 34 5.31 -10.31 -6.82
C GLY A 34 4.86 -10.30 -5.36
N ARG A 35 3.97 -11.23 -5.01
CA ARG A 35 3.34 -11.33 -3.68
C ARG A 35 4.34 -11.41 -2.53
N SER A 36 5.40 -12.22 -2.65
CA SER A 36 6.35 -12.44 -1.54
C SER A 36 7.19 -11.19 -1.28
N LEU A 37 7.59 -10.49 -2.34
CA LEU A 37 8.27 -9.21 -2.24
C LEU A 37 7.37 -8.15 -1.60
N TYR A 38 6.11 -8.03 -2.04
CA TYR A 38 5.19 -7.05 -1.46
C TYR A 38 4.95 -7.32 0.04
N GLN A 39 4.85 -8.59 0.42
CA GLN A 39 4.72 -8.98 1.82
C GLN A 39 5.94 -8.57 2.65
N ALA A 40 7.16 -8.77 2.14
CA ALA A 40 8.39 -8.34 2.80
C ALA A 40 8.43 -6.82 3.00
N VAL A 41 8.07 -6.05 1.97
CA VAL A 41 7.97 -4.58 2.05
C VAL A 41 6.99 -4.13 3.14
N VAL A 42 5.80 -4.74 3.17
CA VAL A 42 4.79 -4.43 4.19
C VAL A 42 5.26 -4.84 5.58
N ALA A 43 5.90 -6.01 5.73
CA ALA A 43 6.44 -6.46 7.00
C ALA A 43 7.48 -5.48 7.55
N ARG A 44 8.40 -5.02 6.69
CA ARG A 44 9.40 -4.00 7.05
C ARG A 44 8.75 -2.66 7.41
N ARG A 45 7.68 -2.26 6.72
CA ARG A 45 6.90 -1.05 7.04
C ARG A 45 6.23 -1.14 8.42
N LEU A 46 5.66 -2.29 8.75
CA LEU A 46 4.92 -2.53 9.99
C LEU A 46 5.83 -2.71 11.21
N GLY A 47 7.09 -3.11 11.00
CA GLY A 47 8.08 -3.29 12.07
C GLY A 47 7.60 -4.30 13.11
N PRO A 48 7.29 -3.89 14.37
CA PRO A 48 6.78 -4.80 15.40
C PRO A 48 5.52 -5.58 15.01
N GLU A 49 4.71 -5.03 14.10
CA GLU A 49 3.48 -5.67 13.61
C GLU A 49 3.69 -6.49 12.33
N ALA A 50 4.93 -6.87 11.98
CA ALA A 50 5.26 -7.59 10.75
C ALA A 50 4.40 -8.85 10.50
N ALA A 51 3.93 -9.53 11.55
CA ALA A 51 3.03 -10.68 11.45
C ALA A 51 1.71 -10.37 10.71
N ARG A 52 1.28 -9.10 10.69
CA ARG A 52 0.07 -8.64 10.00
C ARG A 52 0.27 -8.43 8.50
N ALA A 53 1.50 -8.51 7.97
CA ALA A 53 1.78 -8.26 6.56
C ALA A 53 0.99 -9.19 5.63
N ALA A 54 0.90 -10.47 5.96
CA ALA A 54 0.12 -11.44 5.19
C ALA A 54 -1.37 -11.07 5.13
N GLU A 55 -1.92 -10.53 6.22
CA GLU A 55 -3.31 -10.08 6.27
C GLU A 55 -3.53 -8.85 5.37
N VAL A 56 -2.61 -7.88 5.40
CA VAL A 56 -2.66 -6.70 4.51
C VAL A 56 -2.66 -7.12 3.04
N ILE A 57 -1.79 -8.07 2.66
CA ILE A 57 -1.73 -8.59 1.28
C ILE A 57 -3.05 -9.23 0.90
N ARG A 58 -3.57 -10.15 1.71
CA ARG A 58 -4.86 -10.82 1.44
C ARG A 58 -5.99 -9.82 1.28
N ARG A 59 -6.06 -8.80 2.13
CA ARG A 59 -7.11 -7.78 2.06
C ARG A 59 -6.96 -6.84 0.85
N ALA A 60 -5.73 -6.60 0.39
CA ALA A 60 -5.48 -5.86 -0.84
C ALA A 60 -5.97 -6.65 -2.06
N GLU A 61 -5.75 -7.98 -2.09
CA GLU A 61 -6.31 -8.87 -3.11
C GLU A 61 -7.84 -8.78 -3.14
N GLU A 62 -8.48 -9.08 -2.01
CA GLU A 62 -9.96 -8.98 -1.87
C GLU A 62 -10.54 -7.63 -2.29
N SER A 63 -9.75 -6.56 -2.13
CA SER A 63 -10.17 -5.19 -2.43
C SER A 63 -10.00 -4.76 -3.89
N PHE A 64 -9.08 -5.38 -4.63
CA PHE A 64 -8.63 -4.86 -5.93
C PHE A 64 -8.54 -5.91 -7.04
N THR A 65 -8.47 -7.20 -6.70
CA THR A 65 -8.31 -8.28 -7.68
C THR A 65 -9.58 -9.10 -7.89
N ASP A 66 -10.51 -9.11 -6.94
CA ASP A 66 -11.59 -10.11 -6.93
C ASP A 66 -12.87 -9.67 -7.66
N TRP A 67 -13.08 -8.38 -7.96
CA TRP A 67 -14.28 -7.94 -8.70
C TRP A 67 -14.08 -6.61 -9.44
N PRO A 68 -14.57 -6.43 -10.70
CA PRO A 68 -15.29 -7.37 -11.57
C PRO A 68 -14.40 -8.14 -12.57
N VAL A 69 -13.07 -8.07 -12.45
CA VAL A 69 -12.14 -8.81 -13.32
C VAL A 69 -11.00 -9.33 -12.45
N GLU A 70 -10.72 -10.63 -12.52
CA GLU A 70 -9.52 -11.23 -11.94
C GLU A 70 -8.30 -10.52 -12.52
N ARG A 71 -7.64 -9.71 -11.69
CA ARG A 71 -6.45 -8.95 -12.06
C ARG A 71 -5.32 -9.38 -11.17
N GLU A 72 -4.11 -9.41 -11.73
CA GLU A 72 -2.90 -9.62 -10.93
C GLU A 72 -2.79 -8.54 -9.84
N LEU A 73 -2.42 -8.96 -8.64
CA LEU A 73 -2.09 -8.04 -7.56
C LEU A 73 -0.81 -7.30 -7.93
N ARG A 74 -0.88 -5.98 -8.03
CA ARG A 74 0.26 -5.09 -8.29
C ARG A 74 0.67 -4.37 -7.01
N PHE A 75 1.90 -3.88 -6.97
CA PHE A 75 2.43 -3.24 -5.77
C PHE A 75 1.57 -2.04 -5.34
N ARG A 76 1.07 -1.26 -6.32
CA ARG A 76 0.22 -0.10 -6.01
C ARG A 76 -1.10 -0.46 -5.30
N HIS A 77 -1.65 -1.67 -5.53
CA HIS A 77 -2.84 -2.14 -4.83
C HIS A 77 -2.54 -2.36 -3.35
N VAL A 78 -1.39 -2.99 -3.06
CA VAL A 78 -0.89 -3.20 -1.70
C VAL A 78 -0.62 -1.88 -1.01
N VAL A 79 0.07 -0.94 -1.66
CA VAL A 79 0.36 0.40 -1.11
C VAL A 79 -0.94 1.15 -0.79
N HIS A 80 -1.92 1.12 -1.70
CA HIS A 80 -3.22 1.76 -1.47
C HIS A 80 -3.91 1.15 -0.24
N TYR A 81 -4.01 -0.18 -0.16
CA TYR A 81 -4.64 -0.83 0.98
C TYR A 81 -3.91 -0.53 2.29
N GLN A 82 -2.58 -0.65 2.32
CA GLN A 82 -1.75 -0.40 3.51
C GLN A 82 -1.95 1.03 4.05
N ILE A 83 -1.87 2.04 3.18
CA ILE A 83 -2.06 3.44 3.59
C ILE A 83 -3.48 3.65 4.11
N PHE A 84 -4.47 3.02 3.49
CA PHE A 84 -5.86 3.09 3.93
C PHE A 84 -6.09 2.41 5.28
N ASP A 85 -5.54 1.22 5.54
CA ASP A 85 -5.61 0.52 6.83
C ASP A 85 -4.92 1.35 7.93
N GLU A 86 -3.68 1.80 7.70
CA GLU A 86 -2.93 2.65 8.64
C GLU A 86 -3.70 3.94 8.98
N TYR A 87 -4.27 4.60 7.97
CA TYR A 87 -4.98 5.85 8.16
C TYR A 87 -6.30 5.66 8.91
N THR A 88 -7.05 4.60 8.60
CA THR A 88 -8.34 4.30 9.23
C THR A 88 -8.17 3.85 10.69
N ARG A 89 -7.05 3.21 11.03
CA ARG A 89 -6.72 2.88 12.43
C ARG A 89 -6.35 4.11 13.26
N ARG A 90 -5.74 5.12 12.64
CA ARG A 90 -5.27 6.35 13.32
C ARG A 90 -6.30 7.48 13.34
N ALA A 91 -7.23 7.49 12.39
CA ALA A 91 -8.21 8.56 12.22
C ALA A 91 -9.54 8.01 11.70
N THR A 92 -10.64 8.72 11.99
CA THR A 92 -11.95 8.40 11.42
C THR A 92 -11.92 8.64 9.91
N ALA A 93 -11.87 7.55 9.12
CA ALA A 93 -11.98 7.61 7.67
C ALA A 93 -13.32 8.25 7.26
N ARG A 94 -13.29 9.17 6.30
CA ARG A 94 -14.47 9.85 5.78
C ARG A 94 -14.78 9.39 4.36
N GLN A 95 -15.99 9.70 3.88
CA GLN A 95 -16.32 9.55 2.47
C GLN A 95 -15.28 10.27 1.59
N GLY A 96 -14.68 9.54 0.64
CA GLY A 96 -13.68 10.05 -0.30
C GLY A 96 -12.22 9.89 0.13
N THR A 97 -11.91 9.47 1.36
CA THR A 97 -10.53 9.23 1.82
C THR A 97 -9.86 8.15 0.96
N ARG A 98 -10.56 7.04 0.66
CA ARG A 98 -10.07 5.96 -0.21
C ARG A 98 -9.72 6.46 -1.61
N THR A 99 -10.59 7.25 -2.24
CA THR A 99 -10.36 7.81 -3.59
C THR A 99 -9.16 8.76 -3.62
N ASN A 100 -9.01 9.63 -2.61
CA ASN A 100 -7.88 10.56 -2.54
C ASN A 100 -6.54 9.84 -2.33
N ILE A 101 -6.51 8.80 -1.48
CA ILE A 101 -5.34 7.95 -1.29
C ILE A 101 -4.99 7.26 -2.60
N GLY A 102 -5.96 6.61 -3.25
CA GLY A 102 -5.74 5.92 -4.53
C GLY A 102 -5.14 6.81 -5.62
N ALA A 103 -5.66 8.03 -5.78
CA ALA A 103 -5.13 8.99 -6.75
C ALA A 103 -3.69 9.42 -6.43
N MET A 104 -3.31 9.52 -5.15
CA MET A 104 -1.94 9.85 -4.77
C MET A 104 -1.00 8.67 -4.98
N VAL A 105 -1.44 7.45 -4.64
CA VAL A 105 -0.67 6.21 -4.84
C VAL A 105 -0.37 6.01 -6.32
N ALA A 106 -1.38 6.11 -7.18
CA ALA A 106 -1.22 5.95 -8.63
C ALA A 106 -0.28 7.00 -9.26
N ARG A 107 -0.07 8.14 -8.61
CA ARG A 107 0.86 9.18 -9.08
C ARG A 107 2.33 8.89 -8.70
N ILE A 108 2.56 8.04 -7.70
CA ILE A 108 3.90 7.82 -7.11
C ILE A 108 4.40 6.42 -7.38
N ILE A 109 3.53 5.43 -7.31
CA ILE A 109 3.86 4.03 -7.56
C ILE A 109 3.60 3.73 -9.03
N PRO A 110 4.64 3.35 -9.80
CA PRO A 110 4.49 2.96 -11.20
C PRO A 110 3.49 1.83 -11.40
N GLU A 111 2.95 1.73 -12.62
CA GLU A 111 1.90 0.78 -12.95
C GLU A 111 2.42 -0.66 -13.03
N GLU A 112 3.68 -0.76 -13.43
CA GLU A 112 4.37 -1.98 -13.81
C GLU A 112 4.99 -2.72 -12.62
N LEU A 113 5.00 -2.09 -11.43
CA LEU A 113 5.44 -2.70 -10.17
C LEU A 113 4.32 -3.47 -9.48
#